data_AF-A0AB38YT89-F1
#
_entry.id   AF-A0AB38YT89-F1
#
_cell.length_a   1.000
_cell.length_b   1.000
_cell.length_c   1.000
_cell.angle_alpha   90.00
_cell.angle_beta   90.00
_cell.angle_gamma   90.00
#
_symmetry.space_group_name_H-M   'P 1'
#
loop_
_entity.id
_entity.type
_entity.pdbx_description
1 polymer ?
#
loop_
_entity_poly.entity_id
_entity_poly.type
_entity_poly.pdbx_seq_one_letter_code
_entity_poly.pdbx_strand_id
1 'polypeptide(L)'
;MKINPVVVSFGVALIITLVFIFILFFIFLKYLGVSDSPSAAFDNLGSWFGGIATLWAAIVAAYLFNDWKEAQRFNIAKDVLIALIKLKSHLDKNYQNARNHLDSYSLENRDPAPSMDYIAKKIKAAKNCLPEKEKHKFDANILLTILYEKIDIYQITCNDILIKDEDRVFNFPNHIFQISKMYEQAHNGNLESIEIFKLLGESSQSRFESEYYNKLINKLKNKAQIQV
;
A
#
# COMPACT_ATOMS: atom_id res chain seq x y z
N MET A 1 -12.59 20.08 6.82
CA MET A 1 -12.77 21.49 6.40
C MET A 1 -11.46 21.95 5.80
N LYS A 2 -11.39 22.14 4.47
CA LYS A 2 -10.17 22.64 3.81
C LYS A 2 -9.99 24.10 4.19
N ILE A 3 -9.04 24.38 5.08
CA ILE A 3 -8.75 25.77 5.43
C ILE A 3 -7.90 26.33 4.28
N ASN A 4 -8.37 27.41 3.64
CA ASN A 4 -7.66 28.04 2.54
C ASN A 4 -6.30 28.55 3.08
N PRO A 5 -5.16 28.11 2.51
CA PRO A 5 -3.82 28.48 3.01
C PRO A 5 -3.58 30.00 3.00
N VAL A 6 -4.29 30.74 2.14
CA VAL A 6 -4.26 32.21 2.12
C VAL A 6 -4.94 32.81 3.35
N VAL A 7 -6.06 32.22 3.79
CA VAL A 7 -6.80 32.68 4.98
C VAL A 7 -6.03 32.37 6.26
N VAL A 8 -5.36 31.22 6.33
CA VAL A 8 -4.45 30.89 7.46
C VAL A 8 -3.28 31.88 7.49
N SER A 9 -2.62 32.08 6.35
CA SER A 9 -1.48 33.01 6.27
C SER A 9 -1.87 34.44 6.65
N PHE A 10 -3.05 34.91 6.20
CA PHE A 10 -3.56 36.23 6.55
C PHE A 10 -3.92 36.35 8.04
N GLY A 11 -4.58 35.34 8.60
CA GLY A 11 -4.90 35.29 10.03
C GLY A 11 -3.65 35.30 10.90
N VAL A 12 -2.63 34.53 10.51
CA VAL A 12 -1.33 34.50 11.19
C VAL A 12 -0.63 35.86 11.11
N ALA A 13 -0.60 36.50 9.94
CA ALA A 13 0.00 37.82 9.77
C ALA A 13 -0.69 38.89 10.65
N LEU A 14 -2.02 38.82 10.77
CA LEU A 14 -2.81 39.74 11.59
C LEU A 14 -2.53 39.54 13.08
N ILE A 15 -2.45 38.29 13.55
CA ILE A 15 -2.09 37.98 14.95
C ILE A 15 -0.67 38.45 15.25
N ILE A 16 0.30 38.20 14.36
CA ILE A 16 1.69 38.68 14.52
C ILE A 16 1.70 40.20 14.67
N THR A 17 0.99 40.91 13.80
CA THR A 17 0.92 42.38 13.83
C THR A 17 0.33 42.89 15.14
N LEU A 18 -0.76 42.29 15.63
CA LEU A 18 -1.39 42.69 16.90
C LEU A 18 -0.49 42.41 18.11
N VAL A 19 0.18 41.26 18.15
CA VAL A 19 1.13 40.92 19.21
C VAL A 19 2.32 41.89 19.19
N PHE A 20 2.82 42.24 18.00
CA PHE A 20 3.92 43.20 17.85
C PHE A 20 3.53 44.59 18.38
N ILE A 21 2.34 45.07 18.02
CA ILE A 21 1.80 46.34 18.51
C ILE A 21 1.63 46.32 20.04
N PHE A 22 1.12 45.22 20.59
CA PHE A 22 0.90 45.08 22.03
C PHE A 22 2.21 45.09 22.83
N ILE A 23 3.24 44.39 22.35
CA ILE A 23 4.58 44.35 22.97
C ILE A 23 5.23 45.73 22.91
N LEU A 24 5.20 46.39 21.75
CA LEU A 24 5.72 47.75 21.60
C LEU A 24 5.01 48.74 22.53
N PHE A 25 3.68 48.64 22.63
CA PHE A 25 2.88 49.48 23.53
C PHE A 25 3.25 49.27 25.00
N PHE A 26 3.42 48.01 25.43
CA PHE A 26 3.76 47.69 26.82
C PHE A 26 5.16 48.17 27.21
N ILE A 27 6.12 48.08 26.29
CA ILE A 27 7.48 48.57 26.52
C ILE A 27 7.53 50.09 26.48
N PHE A 28 6.77 50.73 25.60
CA PHE A 28 6.63 52.19 25.61
C PHE A 28 6.08 52.70 26.94
N LEU A 29 5.06 52.05 27.51
CA LEU A 29 4.53 52.38 28.83
C LEU A 29 5.52 52.15 29.97
N LYS A 30 6.28 51.04 29.93
CA LYS A 30 7.22 50.68 31.01
C LYS A 30 8.43 51.62 31.10
N TYR A 31 8.82 52.24 29.99
CA TYR A 31 10.04 53.05 29.89
C TYR A 31 9.78 54.55 29.69
N LEU A 32 8.52 54.98 29.83
CA LEU A 32 8.13 56.38 29.78
C LEU A 32 8.69 57.13 30.99
N GLY A 33 9.70 57.99 30.78
CA GLY A 33 10.25 58.90 31.81
C GLY A 33 11.52 58.45 32.55
N VAL A 34 12.19 57.37 32.11
CA VAL A 34 13.47 56.90 32.72
C VAL A 34 14.65 57.23 31.80
N SER A 35 15.76 57.78 32.32
CA SER A 35 16.88 58.35 31.53
C SER A 35 17.86 57.34 30.92
N ASP A 36 17.96 56.11 31.47
CA ASP A 36 18.82 55.01 30.94
C ASP A 36 18.01 53.92 30.19
N SER A 37 16.87 54.34 29.66
CA SER A 37 15.75 53.52 29.15
C SER A 37 15.99 52.65 27.90
N PRO A 38 16.75 53.07 26.86
CA PRO A 38 16.68 52.40 25.56
C PRO A 38 17.27 50.99 25.51
N SER A 39 18.46 50.78 26.09
CA SER A 39 19.16 49.48 26.01
C SER A 39 18.40 48.37 26.75
N ALA A 40 17.94 48.66 27.97
CA ALA A 40 17.14 47.73 28.76
C ALA A 40 15.76 47.42 28.12
N ALA A 41 15.20 48.39 27.37
CA ALA A 41 13.99 48.17 26.59
C ALA A 41 14.26 47.23 25.38
N PHE A 42 15.37 47.42 24.68
CA PHE A 42 15.78 46.55 23.56
C PHE A 42 16.14 45.12 24.00
N ASP A 43 16.80 44.95 25.14
CA ASP A 43 17.13 43.62 25.67
C ASP A 43 15.87 42.84 26.07
N ASN A 44 14.91 43.54 26.71
CA ASN A 44 13.60 42.96 27.00
C ASN A 44 12.83 42.63 25.71
N LEU A 45 12.76 43.56 24.75
CA LEU A 45 12.17 43.29 23.43
C LEU A 45 12.76 42.04 22.78
N GLY A 46 14.09 41.94 22.75
CA GLY A 46 14.80 40.79 22.17
C GLY A 46 14.46 39.47 22.84
N SER A 47 14.33 39.45 24.18
CA SER A 47 13.94 38.25 24.93
C SER A 47 12.50 37.81 24.64
N TRP A 48 11.55 38.76 24.62
CA TRP A 48 10.14 38.47 24.30
C TRP A 48 9.96 38.04 22.84
N PHE A 49 10.64 38.71 21.91
CA PHE A 49 10.65 38.30 20.49
C PHE A 49 11.28 36.93 20.29
N GLY A 50 12.37 36.62 20.98
CA GLY A 50 12.99 35.30 20.96
C GLY A 50 12.02 34.22 21.42
N GLY A 51 11.37 34.42 22.58
CA GLY A 51 10.39 33.47 23.11
C GLY A 51 9.18 33.25 22.19
N ILE A 52 8.63 34.33 21.63
CA ILE A 52 7.48 34.27 20.69
C ILE A 52 7.90 33.62 19.38
N ALA A 53 9.08 33.96 18.84
CA ALA A 53 9.61 33.34 17.63
C ALA A 53 9.81 31.83 17.81
N THR A 54 10.32 31.37 18.96
CA THR A 54 10.46 29.95 19.26
C THR A 54 9.12 29.24 19.37
N LEU A 55 8.13 29.84 20.05
CA LEU A 55 6.78 29.28 20.15
C LEU A 55 6.14 29.14 18.75
N TRP A 56 6.27 30.17 17.91
CA TRP A 56 5.78 30.13 16.53
C TRP A 56 6.53 29.10 15.68
N ALA A 57 7.85 29.02 15.79
CA ALA A 57 8.64 28.00 15.11
C ALA A 57 8.18 26.60 15.52
N ALA A 58 7.86 26.37 16.80
CA ALA A 58 7.32 25.10 17.27
C ALA A 58 5.93 24.79 16.70
N ILE A 59 5.04 25.80 16.59
CA ILE A 59 3.72 25.65 15.95
C ILE A 59 3.89 25.28 14.48
N VAL A 60 4.71 26.01 13.73
CA VAL A 60 4.97 25.75 12.31
C VAL A 60 5.61 24.37 12.13
N ALA A 61 6.58 23.99 12.97
CA ALA A 61 7.20 22.67 12.96
C ALA A 61 6.18 21.56 13.23
N ALA A 62 5.26 21.76 14.17
CA ALA A 62 4.18 20.80 14.45
C ALA A 62 3.23 20.63 13.26
N TYR A 63 2.84 21.72 12.59
CA TYR A 63 2.05 21.67 11.37
C TYR A 63 2.79 20.93 10.24
N LEU A 64 4.04 21.30 9.97
CA LEU A 64 4.86 20.69 8.93
C LEU A 64 5.10 19.19 9.19
N PHE A 65 5.28 18.82 10.45
CA PHE A 65 5.43 17.41 10.85
C PHE A 65 4.17 16.60 10.60
N ASN A 66 2.98 17.17 10.86
CA ASN A 66 1.71 16.50 10.58
C ASN A 66 1.50 16.28 9.08
N ASP A 67 1.75 17.30 8.26
CA ASP A 67 1.64 17.21 6.80
C ASP A 67 2.62 16.18 6.23
N TRP A 68 3.87 16.20 6.70
CA TRP A 68 4.89 15.23 6.31
C TRP A 68 4.47 13.80 6.67
N LYS A 69 3.93 13.60 7.87
CA LYS A 69 3.46 12.29 8.33
C LYS A 69 2.32 11.76 7.46
N GLU A 70 1.39 12.61 7.04
CA GLU A 70 0.30 12.23 6.15
C GLU A 70 0.82 11.86 4.75
N ALA A 71 1.69 12.69 4.16
CA ALA A 71 2.33 12.40 2.88
C ALA A 71 3.12 11.09 2.91
N GLN A 72 3.82 10.82 4.01
CA GLN A 72 4.59 9.59 4.17
C GLN A 72 3.68 8.36 4.28
N ARG A 73 2.56 8.44 5.02
CA ARG A 73 1.57 7.36 5.10
C ARG A 73 0.98 7.03 3.73
N PHE A 74 0.66 8.05 2.94
CA PHE A 74 0.19 7.88 1.56
C PHE A 74 1.23 7.15 0.69
N ASN A 75 2.49 7.59 0.72
CA ASN A 75 3.55 6.98 -0.08
C ASN A 75 3.78 5.51 0.30
N ILE A 76 3.76 5.18 1.59
CA ILE A 76 3.90 3.79 2.03
C ILE A 76 2.68 2.96 1.61
N ALA A 77 1.45 3.48 1.73
CA ALA A 77 0.25 2.78 1.26
C ALA A 77 0.32 2.47 -0.24
N LYS A 78 0.81 3.43 -1.04
CA LYS A 78 1.03 3.27 -2.48
C LYS A 78 2.07 2.18 -2.79
N ASP A 79 3.17 2.13 -2.04
CA ASP A 79 4.18 1.09 -2.17
C ASP A 79 3.60 -0.31 -1.91
N VAL A 80 2.80 -0.46 -0.86
CA VAL A 80 2.10 -1.72 -0.56
C VAL A 80 1.15 -2.08 -1.70
N LEU A 81 0.38 -1.10 -2.21
CA LEU A 81 -0.56 -1.32 -3.31
C LEU A 81 0.16 -1.79 -4.59
N ILE A 82 1.32 -1.21 -4.92
CA ILE A 82 2.14 -1.62 -6.06
C ILE A 82 2.63 -3.06 -5.88
N ALA A 83 3.14 -3.41 -4.70
CA ALA A 83 3.59 -4.77 -4.41
C ALA A 83 2.45 -5.78 -4.51
N LEU A 84 1.27 -5.42 -3.99
CA LEU A 84 0.06 -6.24 -4.03
C LEU A 84 -0.39 -6.53 -5.47
N ILE A 85 -0.45 -5.48 -6.31
CA ILE A 85 -0.84 -5.61 -7.72
C ILE A 85 0.17 -6.46 -8.50
N LYS A 86 1.47 -6.27 -8.25
CA LYS A 86 2.52 -7.08 -8.89
C LYS A 86 2.37 -8.57 -8.55
N LEU A 87 2.19 -8.88 -7.26
CA LEU A 87 1.96 -10.26 -6.83
C LEU A 87 0.69 -10.84 -7.46
N LYS A 88 -0.44 -10.13 -7.39
CA LYS A 88 -1.71 -10.60 -7.99
C LYS A 88 -1.56 -10.85 -9.49
N SER A 89 -0.96 -9.92 -10.22
CA SER A 89 -0.73 -10.07 -11.67
C SER A 89 0.09 -11.32 -12.01
N HIS A 90 1.14 -11.59 -11.23
CA HIS A 90 1.93 -12.82 -11.38
C HIS A 90 1.10 -14.07 -11.08
N LEU A 91 0.33 -14.07 -10.00
CA LEU A 91 -0.52 -15.20 -9.62
C LEU A 91 -1.63 -15.46 -10.64
N ASP A 92 -2.24 -14.42 -11.21
CA ASP A 92 -3.27 -14.56 -12.24
C ASP A 92 -2.70 -15.17 -13.52
N LYS A 93 -1.54 -14.69 -13.95
CA LYS A 93 -0.85 -15.26 -15.10
C LYS A 93 -0.50 -16.73 -14.86
N ASN A 94 0.00 -17.05 -13.66
CA ASN A 94 0.35 -18.41 -13.26
C ASN A 94 -0.89 -19.33 -13.21
N TYR A 95 -1.99 -18.84 -12.63
CA TYR A 95 -3.27 -19.54 -12.59
C TYR A 95 -3.79 -19.84 -14.00
N GLN A 96 -3.78 -18.85 -14.90
CA GLN A 96 -4.20 -19.04 -16.30
C GLN A 96 -3.31 -20.06 -17.03
N ASN A 97 -2.00 -20.03 -16.80
CA ASN A 97 -1.10 -21.03 -17.37
C ASN A 97 -1.38 -22.44 -16.85
N ALA A 98 -1.54 -22.61 -15.52
CA ALA A 98 -1.91 -23.87 -14.91
C ALA A 98 -3.24 -24.39 -15.48
N ARG A 99 -4.22 -23.50 -15.63
CA ARG A 99 -5.53 -23.82 -16.20
C ARG A 99 -5.42 -24.28 -17.65
N ASN A 100 -4.64 -23.58 -18.48
CA ASN A 100 -4.40 -23.97 -19.87
C ASN A 100 -3.77 -25.37 -19.99
N HIS A 101 -2.90 -25.75 -19.06
CA HIS A 101 -2.34 -27.10 -19.02
C HIS A 101 -3.41 -28.15 -18.70
N LEU A 102 -4.30 -27.88 -17.73
CA LEU A 102 -5.44 -28.76 -17.44
C LEU A 102 -6.43 -28.83 -18.62
N ASP A 103 -6.70 -27.72 -19.28
CA ASP A 103 -7.63 -27.64 -20.42
C ASP A 103 -7.13 -28.36 -21.67
N SER A 104 -5.84 -28.65 -21.74
CA SER A 104 -5.25 -29.46 -22.81
C SER A 104 -5.85 -30.88 -22.86
N TYR A 105 -6.35 -31.40 -21.74
CA TYR A 105 -6.95 -32.73 -21.63
C TYR A 105 -8.43 -32.78 -22.04
N SER A 106 -9.08 -31.63 -22.26
CA SER A 106 -10.48 -31.55 -22.71
C SER A 106 -10.61 -31.07 -24.15
N LEU A 107 -9.50 -31.00 -24.91
CA LEU A 107 -9.48 -30.47 -26.27
C LEU A 107 -10.24 -31.34 -27.27
N GLU A 108 -10.27 -32.65 -27.06
CA GLU A 108 -11.00 -33.60 -27.92
C GLU A 108 -12.52 -33.36 -27.92
N ASN A 109 -13.04 -32.75 -26.85
CA ASN A 109 -14.46 -32.43 -26.68
C ASN A 109 -14.84 -31.03 -27.19
N ARG A 110 -13.90 -30.27 -27.79
CA ARG A 110 -14.20 -28.95 -28.37
C ARG A 110 -14.84 -29.08 -29.76
N ASP A 111 -15.69 -28.12 -30.11
CA ASP A 111 -16.28 -27.99 -31.45
C ASP A 111 -15.81 -26.67 -32.11
N PRO A 112 -15.15 -26.72 -33.28
CA PRO A 112 -14.67 -27.93 -33.97
C PRO A 112 -13.48 -28.57 -33.24
N ALA A 113 -13.41 -29.90 -33.29
CA ALA A 113 -12.32 -30.65 -32.67
C ALA A 113 -10.98 -30.32 -33.36
N PRO A 114 -9.92 -29.98 -32.60
CA PRO A 114 -8.59 -29.78 -33.15
C PRO A 114 -8.01 -31.09 -33.72
N SER A 115 -6.92 -30.99 -34.49
CA SER A 115 -6.21 -32.17 -34.97
C SER A 115 -5.60 -32.99 -33.81
N MET A 116 -5.53 -34.31 -33.99
CA MET A 116 -4.92 -35.21 -33.01
C MET A 116 -3.46 -34.86 -32.69
N ASP A 117 -2.70 -34.40 -33.70
CA ASP A 117 -1.32 -33.93 -33.51
C ASP A 117 -1.25 -32.71 -32.57
N TYR A 118 -2.16 -31.75 -32.75
CA TYR A 118 -2.26 -30.59 -31.88
C TYR A 118 -2.59 -30.98 -30.43
N ILE A 119 -3.57 -31.89 -30.25
CA ILE A 119 -3.97 -32.39 -28.93
C ILE A 119 -2.79 -33.10 -28.25
N ALA A 120 -2.11 -34.02 -28.96
CA ALA A 120 -0.95 -34.74 -28.44
C ALA A 120 0.19 -33.79 -28.04
N LYS A 121 0.45 -32.75 -28.85
CA LYS A 121 1.46 -31.72 -28.54
C LYS A 121 1.11 -30.94 -27.26
N LYS A 122 -0.16 -30.60 -27.07
CA LYS A 122 -0.64 -29.87 -25.88
C LYS A 122 -0.56 -30.74 -24.62
N ILE A 123 -0.99 -31.99 -24.68
CA ILE A 123 -0.87 -32.94 -23.57
C ILE A 123 0.61 -33.18 -23.23
N LYS A 124 1.49 -33.31 -24.23
CA LYS A 124 2.94 -33.44 -24.00
C LYS A 124 3.52 -32.20 -23.31
N ALA A 125 3.06 -30.99 -23.67
CA ALA A 125 3.46 -29.77 -22.99
C ALA A 125 2.97 -29.72 -21.53
N ALA A 126 1.72 -30.10 -21.28
CA ALA A 126 1.16 -30.21 -19.93
C ALA A 126 1.94 -31.22 -19.07
N LYS A 127 2.34 -32.36 -19.63
CA LYS A 127 3.19 -33.34 -18.95
C LYS A 127 4.60 -32.84 -18.65
N ASN A 128 5.07 -31.77 -19.29
CA ASN A 128 6.40 -31.20 -19.05
C ASN A 128 6.33 -29.86 -18.28
N CYS A 129 5.23 -29.58 -17.58
CA CYS A 129 4.99 -28.27 -16.95
C CYS A 129 5.70 -28.08 -15.58
N LEU A 130 6.33 -29.10 -15.00
CA LEU A 130 6.95 -29.02 -13.66
C LEU A 130 8.04 -27.95 -13.53
N PRO A 131 8.97 -27.74 -14.49
CA PRO A 131 9.94 -26.65 -14.40
C PRO A 131 9.26 -25.27 -14.37
N GLU A 132 8.15 -25.11 -15.09
CA GLU A 132 7.34 -23.89 -15.06
C GLU A 132 6.72 -23.67 -13.68
N LYS A 133 6.14 -24.74 -13.09
CA LYS A 133 5.59 -24.72 -11.73
C LYS A 133 6.60 -24.24 -10.70
N GLU A 134 7.81 -24.81 -10.69
CA GLU A 134 8.84 -24.47 -9.71
C GLU A 134 9.31 -23.02 -9.87
N LYS A 135 9.50 -22.57 -11.12
CA LYS A 135 9.83 -21.17 -11.41
C LYS A 135 8.75 -20.22 -10.89
N HIS A 136 7.48 -20.45 -11.24
CA HIS A 136 6.40 -19.56 -10.82
C HIS A 136 6.21 -19.54 -9.31
N LYS A 137 6.36 -20.70 -8.63
CA LYS A 137 6.29 -20.79 -7.18
C LYS A 137 7.43 -20.00 -6.52
N PHE A 138 8.64 -20.12 -7.04
CA PHE A 138 9.78 -19.33 -6.57
C PHE A 138 9.56 -17.83 -6.73
N ASP A 139 9.19 -17.39 -7.94
CA ASP A 139 8.91 -15.97 -8.24
C ASP A 139 7.76 -15.42 -7.37
N ALA A 140 6.70 -16.21 -7.16
CA ALA A 140 5.57 -15.83 -6.31
C ALA A 140 5.99 -15.66 -4.84
N ASN A 141 6.84 -16.53 -4.31
CA ASN A 141 7.34 -16.41 -2.95
C ASN A 141 8.22 -15.18 -2.76
N ILE A 142 9.05 -14.82 -3.75
CA ILE A 142 9.82 -13.56 -3.71
C ILE A 142 8.88 -12.36 -3.66
N LEU A 143 7.89 -12.31 -4.55
CA LEU A 143 6.91 -11.21 -4.57
C LEU A 143 6.08 -11.14 -3.30
N LEU A 144 5.77 -12.30 -2.69
CA LEU A 144 5.07 -12.39 -1.42
C LEU A 144 5.90 -11.84 -0.26
N THR A 145 7.19 -12.18 -0.18
CA THR A 145 8.11 -11.60 0.81
C THR A 145 8.17 -10.09 0.68
N ILE A 146 8.34 -9.57 -0.54
CA ILE A 146 8.36 -8.11 -0.80
C ILE A 146 7.04 -7.47 -0.34
N LEU A 147 5.89 -8.09 -0.62
CA LEU A 147 4.60 -7.58 -0.15
C LEU A 147 4.55 -7.52 1.38
N TYR A 148 4.95 -8.59 2.08
CA TYR A 148 4.91 -8.62 3.54
C TYR A 148 5.87 -7.62 4.18
N GLU A 149 7.08 -7.45 3.64
CA GLU A 149 8.01 -6.40 4.09
C GLU A 149 7.37 -5.00 3.99
N LYS A 150 6.72 -4.70 2.86
CA LYS A 150 6.03 -3.41 2.67
C LYS A 150 4.86 -3.24 3.63
N ILE A 151 4.11 -4.32 3.89
CA ILE A 151 3.03 -4.31 4.87
C ILE A 151 3.57 -4.08 6.27
N ASP A 152 4.68 -4.71 6.67
CA ASP A 152 5.30 -4.53 7.98
C ASP A 152 5.72 -3.07 8.20
N ILE A 153 6.38 -2.47 7.21
CA ILE A 153 6.73 -1.05 7.22
C ILE A 153 5.47 -0.19 7.38
N TYR A 154 4.40 -0.50 6.65
CA TYR A 154 3.13 0.22 6.77
C TYR A 154 2.54 0.12 8.17
N GLN A 155 2.42 -1.09 8.71
CA GLN A 155 1.76 -1.32 9.99
C GLN A 155 2.52 -0.65 11.14
N ILE A 156 3.86 -0.73 11.13
CA ILE A 156 4.73 -0.06 12.12
C ILE A 156 4.62 1.46 11.99
N THR A 157 4.75 2.01 10.77
CA THR A 157 4.80 3.46 10.56
C THR A 157 3.43 4.13 10.78
N CYS A 158 2.36 3.45 10.39
CA CYS A 158 1.01 4.00 10.45
C CYS A 158 0.31 3.68 11.77
N ASN A 159 0.82 2.71 12.53
CA ASN A 159 0.16 2.10 13.68
C ASN A 159 -1.26 1.61 13.33
N ASP A 160 -1.36 0.89 12.21
CA ASP A 160 -2.62 0.41 11.65
C ASP A 160 -2.44 -1.00 11.08
N ILE A 161 -3.27 -1.95 11.52
CA ILE A 161 -3.16 -3.35 11.12
C ILE A 161 -3.82 -3.52 9.76
N LEU A 162 -3.03 -3.85 8.73
CA LEU A 162 -3.53 -4.03 7.39
C LEU A 162 -4.06 -5.46 7.18
N ILE A 163 -3.26 -6.46 7.55
CA ILE A 163 -3.57 -7.89 7.51
C ILE A 163 -3.28 -8.53 8.86
N LYS A 164 -4.01 -9.61 9.20
CA LYS A 164 -3.74 -10.40 10.42
C LYS A 164 -2.67 -11.45 10.14
N ASP A 165 -2.07 -12.01 11.19
CA ASP A 165 -1.09 -13.09 11.07
C ASP A 165 -1.69 -14.35 10.43
N GLU A 166 -2.94 -14.66 10.75
CA GLU A 166 -3.70 -15.74 10.11
C GLU A 166 -3.77 -15.54 8.59
N ASP A 167 -4.02 -14.30 8.16
CA ASP A 167 -4.11 -13.97 6.74
C ASP A 167 -2.77 -14.15 6.00
N ARG A 168 -1.65 -14.01 6.71
CA ARG A 168 -0.30 -14.23 6.18
C ARG A 168 -0.02 -15.69 5.89
N VAL A 169 -0.66 -16.60 6.62
CA VAL A 169 -0.45 -18.04 6.46
C VAL A 169 -1.43 -18.62 5.45
N PHE A 170 -2.68 -18.17 5.44
CA PHE A 170 -3.75 -18.87 4.74
C PHE A 170 -4.19 -18.28 3.41
N ASN A 171 -3.96 -17.00 3.10
CA ASN A 171 -4.51 -16.43 1.87
C ASN A 171 -3.59 -16.61 0.67
N PHE A 172 -2.57 -15.76 0.52
CA PHE A 172 -1.61 -15.84 -0.59
C PHE A 172 -0.86 -17.18 -0.64
N PRO A 173 -0.31 -17.72 0.47
CA PRO A 173 0.40 -19.00 0.41
C PRO A 173 -0.50 -20.16 -0.03
N ASN A 174 -1.74 -20.22 0.46
CA ASN A 174 -2.68 -21.25 0.02
C ASN A 174 -3.01 -21.07 -1.47
N HIS A 175 -3.21 -19.85 -1.94
CA HIS A 175 -3.49 -19.61 -3.35
C HIS A 175 -2.32 -20.06 -4.25
N ILE A 176 -1.08 -19.75 -3.87
CA ILE A 176 0.14 -20.26 -4.53
C ILE A 176 0.18 -21.80 -4.53
N PHE A 177 -0.16 -22.40 -3.39
CA PHE A 177 -0.23 -23.85 -3.24
C PHE A 177 -1.28 -24.48 -4.17
N GLN A 178 -2.47 -23.90 -4.27
CA GLN A 178 -3.53 -24.39 -5.15
C GLN A 178 -3.10 -24.34 -6.63
N ILE A 179 -2.50 -23.23 -7.08
CA ILE A 179 -1.97 -23.14 -8.44
C ILE A 179 -0.89 -24.20 -8.66
N SER A 180 0.02 -24.41 -7.70
CA SER A 180 1.04 -25.46 -7.77
C SER A 180 0.44 -26.86 -7.91
N LYS A 181 -0.68 -27.13 -7.21
CA LYS A 181 -1.39 -28.40 -7.30
C LYS A 181 -2.03 -28.62 -8.67
N MET A 182 -2.55 -27.56 -9.31
CA MET A 182 -3.05 -27.65 -10.68
C MET A 182 -1.95 -28.09 -11.67
N TYR A 183 -0.74 -27.55 -11.56
CA TYR A 183 0.40 -28.01 -12.36
C TYR A 183 0.74 -29.49 -12.10
N GLU A 184 0.73 -29.92 -10.83
CA GLU A 184 0.99 -31.32 -10.49
C GLU A 184 -0.04 -32.23 -11.16
N GLN A 185 -1.34 -31.90 -11.08
CA GLN A 185 -2.38 -32.66 -11.76
C GLN A 185 -2.25 -32.63 -13.28
N ALA A 186 -1.84 -31.52 -13.88
CA ALA A 186 -1.57 -31.47 -15.31
C ALA A 186 -0.39 -32.38 -15.72
N HIS A 187 0.56 -32.60 -14.83
CA HIS A 187 1.72 -33.46 -15.05
C HIS A 187 1.40 -34.95 -14.90
N ASN A 188 0.75 -35.34 -13.80
CA ASN A 188 0.59 -36.74 -13.41
C ASN A 188 -0.85 -37.17 -13.07
N GLY A 189 -1.81 -36.25 -13.12
CA GLY A 189 -3.21 -36.52 -12.80
C GLY A 189 -3.88 -37.40 -13.85
N ASN A 190 -4.96 -38.06 -13.44
CA ASN A 190 -5.88 -38.73 -14.36
C ASN A 190 -6.98 -37.74 -14.79
N LEU A 191 -7.82 -38.13 -15.77
CA LEU A 191 -8.85 -37.23 -16.30
C LEU A 191 -9.83 -36.75 -15.22
N GLU A 192 -10.25 -37.64 -14.33
CA GLU A 192 -11.15 -37.33 -13.22
C GLU A 192 -10.52 -36.29 -12.26
N SER A 193 -9.27 -36.51 -11.85
CA SER A 193 -8.56 -35.58 -10.95
C SER A 193 -8.32 -34.23 -11.62
N ILE A 194 -8.02 -34.21 -12.93
CA ILE A 194 -7.88 -32.99 -13.71
C ILE A 194 -9.19 -32.19 -13.72
N GLU A 195 -10.34 -32.83 -13.95
CA GLU A 195 -11.66 -32.17 -13.92
C GLU A 195 -12.00 -31.61 -12.53
N ILE A 196 -11.74 -32.38 -11.46
CA ILE A 196 -11.93 -31.91 -10.09
C ILE A 196 -11.08 -30.66 -9.83
N PHE A 197 -9.80 -30.68 -10.20
CA PHE A 197 -8.90 -29.54 -9.96
C PHE A 197 -9.20 -28.32 -10.85
N LYS A 198 -9.84 -28.51 -12.00
CA LYS A 198 -10.41 -27.41 -12.78
C LYS A 198 -11.49 -26.67 -11.99
N LEU A 199 -12.48 -27.40 -11.47
CA LEU A 199 -13.60 -26.83 -10.71
C LEU A 199 -13.12 -26.21 -9.38
N LEU A 200 -12.25 -26.92 -8.65
CA LEU A 200 -11.66 -26.40 -7.41
C LEU A 200 -10.80 -25.17 -7.67
N GLY A 201 -10.05 -25.14 -8.77
CA GLY A 201 -9.25 -23.98 -9.18
C GLY A 201 -10.11 -22.73 -9.38
N GLU A 202 -11.23 -22.85 -10.10
CA GLU A 202 -12.16 -21.74 -10.33
C GLU A 202 -12.80 -21.25 -9.03
N SER A 203 -13.32 -22.17 -8.21
CA SER A 203 -13.91 -21.83 -6.92
C SER A 203 -12.90 -21.17 -5.99
N SER A 204 -11.68 -21.68 -5.93
CA SER A 204 -10.59 -21.15 -5.11
C SER A 204 -10.16 -19.75 -5.57
N GLN A 205 -9.99 -19.55 -6.88
CA GLN A 205 -9.67 -18.24 -7.46
C GLN A 205 -10.75 -17.20 -7.11
N SER A 206 -12.02 -17.53 -7.37
CA SER A 206 -13.15 -16.63 -7.11
C SER A 206 -13.24 -16.27 -5.63
N ARG A 207 -13.08 -17.26 -4.74
CA ARG A 207 -13.07 -17.04 -3.29
C ARG A 207 -11.90 -16.17 -2.84
N PHE A 208 -10.69 -16.46 -3.30
CA PHE A 208 -9.50 -15.66 -3.00
C PHE A 208 -9.67 -14.20 -3.43
N GLU A 209 -10.22 -13.97 -4.63
CA GLU A 209 -10.47 -12.62 -5.13
C GLU A 209 -11.51 -11.87 -4.30
N SER A 210 -12.68 -12.46 -4.10
CA SER A 210 -13.82 -11.82 -3.43
C SER A 210 -13.63 -11.67 -1.92
N GLU A 211 -13.14 -12.70 -1.25
CA GLU A 211 -13.06 -12.73 0.22
C GLU A 211 -11.82 -12.03 0.75
N TYR A 212 -10.72 -11.98 -0.02
CA TYR A 212 -9.44 -11.49 0.46
C TYR A 212 -8.85 -10.36 -0.40
N TYR A 213 -8.49 -10.62 -1.66
CA TYR A 213 -7.76 -9.64 -2.48
C TYR A 213 -8.55 -8.33 -2.66
N ASN A 214 -9.83 -8.41 -3.02
CA ASN A 214 -10.68 -7.25 -3.23
C ASN A 214 -10.88 -6.42 -1.95
N LYS A 215 -10.95 -7.07 -0.79
CA LYS A 215 -11.03 -6.37 0.49
C LYS A 215 -9.72 -5.63 0.81
N LEU A 216 -8.58 -6.31 0.62
CA LEU A 216 -7.27 -5.74 0.88
C LEU A 216 -6.96 -4.56 -0.06
N ILE A 217 -7.21 -4.72 -1.36
CA ILE A 217 -6.96 -3.65 -2.33
C ILE A 217 -7.86 -2.44 -2.09
N ASN A 218 -9.13 -2.64 -1.72
CA ASN A 218 -10.04 -1.53 -1.42
C ASN A 218 -9.62 -0.80 -0.15
N LYS A 219 -9.20 -1.54 0.90
CA LYS A 219 -8.65 -0.95 2.12
C LYS A 219 -7.42 -0.08 1.80
N LEU A 220 -6.51 -0.57 0.96
CA LEU A 220 -5.32 0.17 0.53
C LEU A 220 -5.65 1.37 -0.36
N LYS A 221 -6.57 1.23 -1.31
CA LYS A 221 -7.01 2.33 -2.18
C LYS A 221 -7.60 3.47 -1.37
N ASN A 222 -8.48 3.17 -0.40
CA ASN A 222 -9.05 4.20 0.47
C ASN A 222 -7.96 4.94 1.26
N LYS A 223 -6.93 4.22 1.70
CA LYS A 223 -5.78 4.78 2.43
C LYS A 223 -4.82 5.57 1.53
N ALA A 224 -4.73 5.18 0.25
CA ALA A 224 -3.95 5.85 -0.79
C ALA A 224 -4.77 6.89 -1.58
N GLN A 225 -6.00 7.22 -1.15
CA GLN A 225 -6.85 8.26 -1.75
C GLN A 225 -7.14 9.42 -0.79
N ILE A 226 -6.50 9.45 0.39
CA ILE A 226 -6.57 10.59 1.31
C ILE A 226 -5.74 11.74 0.72
N GLN A 227 -6.28 12.36 -0.33
CA GLN A 227 -6.10 13.76 -0.76
C GLN A 227 -7.24 14.06 -1.74
N VAL A 228 -8.45 14.32 -1.21
CA VAL A 228 -9.31 15.39 -1.75
C VAL A 228 -9.76 16.24 -0.59
#